data_AF-A0A2G0V9U1-F1
#
_entry.id   AF-A0A2G0V9U1-F1
#
_cell.length_a   1.000
_cell.length_b   1.000
_cell.length_c   1.000
_cell.angle_alpha   90.00
_cell.angle_beta   90.00
_cell.angle_gamma   90.00
#
_symmetry.space_group_name_H-M   'P 1'
#
loop_
_entity.id
_entity.type
_entity.pdbx_description
1 polymer ?
#
loop_
_entity_poly.entity_id
_entity_poly.type
_entity_poly.pdbx_seq_one_letter_code
_entity_poly.pdbx_strand_id
1 'polypeptide(L)' 'MRGKGYKIPRTRADINDFLELASSQILPLLDRVKKARDVYQLSSVGEYDILAEDQFAHQEAIVVA' A
#
# COMPACT_ATOMS: atom_id res chain seq x y z
N MET A 1 -16.72 20.51 15.80
CA MET A 1 -17.50 20.57 14.53
C MET A 1 -16.99 19.48 13.59
N ARG A 2 -17.74 18.37 13.46
CA ARG A 2 -17.42 17.23 12.57
C ARG A 2 -18.17 17.41 11.25
N GLY A 3 -17.48 17.92 10.24
CA GLY A 3 -18.04 18.10 8.91
C GLY A 3 -16.92 18.44 7.93
N LYS A 4 -16.21 17.41 7.46
CA LYS A 4 -15.33 17.56 6.29
C LYS A 4 -15.55 16.33 5.42
N GLY A 5 -16.65 16.36 4.67
CA GLY A 5 -16.71 15.57 3.44
C GLY A 5 -15.47 15.91 2.62
N TYR A 6 -14.79 14.88 2.12
CA TYR A 6 -13.61 15.02 1.28
C TYR A 6 -13.88 16.09 0.22
N LYS A 7 -13.15 17.21 0.25
CA LYS A 7 -13.14 18.12 -0.90
C LYS A 7 -12.47 17.33 -2.02
N ILE A 8 -13.25 16.95 -3.03
CA ILE A 8 -12.70 16.40 -4.26
C ILE A 8 -11.72 17.45 -4.80
N PRO A 9 -10.44 17.09 -5.05
CA PRO A 9 -9.46 18.02 -5.60
C PRO A 9 -10.01 18.70 -6.86
N ARG A 10 -9.97 20.04 -6.92
CA ARG A 10 -10.54 20.81 -8.05
C ARG A 10 -9.48 21.46 -8.92
N THR A 11 -8.26 21.56 -8.42
CA THR A 11 -7.12 22.10 -9.15
C THR A 11 -6.01 21.07 -9.30
N ARG A 12 -5.11 21.30 -10.27
CA ARG A 12 -3.93 20.43 -10.44
C ARG A 12 -3.04 20.44 -9.20
N ALA A 13 -2.93 21.59 -8.51
CA ALA A 13 -2.19 21.71 -7.26
C ALA A 13 -2.81 20.82 -6.17
N ASP A 14 -4.13 20.90 -5.95
CA ASP A 14 -4.81 20.06 -4.95
C ASP A 14 -4.63 18.56 -5.23
N ILE A 15 -4.62 18.16 -6.52
CA ILE A 15 -4.39 16.76 -6.92
C ILE A 15 -2.97 16.34 -6.57
N ASN A 16 -1.97 17.17 -6.88
CA ASN A 16 -0.58 16.85 -6.57
C ASN A 16 -0.35 16.73 -5.06
N ASP A 17 -0.89 17.67 -4.27
CA ASP A 17 -0.80 17.65 -2.81
C ASP A 17 -1.47 16.40 -2.23
N PHE A 18 -2.62 16.00 -2.78
CA PHE A 18 -3.30 14.77 -2.38
C PHE A 18 -2.48 13.52 -2.72
N LEU A 19 -1.88 13.46 -3.92
CA LEU A 19 -1.04 12.34 -4.33
C LEU A 19 0.23 12.26 -3.47
N GLU A 20 0.83 13.38 -3.10
CA GLU A 20 1.98 13.43 -2.19
C GLU A 20 1.60 12.96 -0.79
N LEU A 21 0.48 13.43 -0.25
CA LEU A 21 -0.05 12.98 1.04
C LEU A 21 -0.36 11.47 1.02
N ALA A 22 -1.00 10.98 -0.03
CA ALA A 22 -1.29 9.55 -0.18
C ALA A 22 0.00 8.73 -0.27
N SER A 23 0.97 9.17 -1.08
CA SER A 23 2.27 8.50 -1.24
C SER A 23 3.06 8.44 0.06
N SER A 24 3.06 9.53 0.84
CA SER A 24 3.75 9.58 2.14
C SER A 24 3.21 8.58 3.17
N GLN A 25 1.96 8.12 2.99
CA GLN A 25 1.32 7.14 3.88
C GLN A 25 1.37 5.72 3.31
N ILE A 26 1.07 5.56 2.02
CA ILE A 26 0.95 4.26 1.36
C ILE A 26 2.33 3.62 1.17
N LEU A 27 3.33 4.37 0.71
CA LEU A 27 4.66 3.80 0.41
C LEU A 27 5.33 3.17 1.64
N PRO A 28 5.35 3.81 2.83
CA PRO A 28 5.93 3.16 4.02
C PRO A 28 5.16 1.92 4.48
N LEU A 29 3.85 1.85 4.24
CA LEU A 29 3.05 0.67 4.59
C LEU A 29 3.36 -0.49 3.64
N LEU A 30 3.42 -0.23 2.33
CA LEU A 30 3.80 -1.24 1.34
C LEU A 30 5.22 -1.77 1.57
N ASP A 31 6.16 -0.90 1.93
CA ASP A 31 7.53 -1.31 2.28
C ASP A 31 7.56 -2.26 3.49
N ARG A 32 6.73 -2.02 4.51
CA ARG A 32 6.59 -2.93 5.66
C ARG A 32 5.99 -4.28 5.27
N VAL A 33 4.98 -4.28 4.39
CA VAL A 33 4.38 -5.53 3.89
C VAL A 33 5.41 -6.33 3.10
N LYS A 34 6.19 -5.67 2.23
CA LYS A 34 7.28 -6.30 1.47
C LYS A 34 8.30 -6.96 2.40
N LYS A 35 8.79 -6.21 3.39
CA LYS A 35 9.73 -6.75 4.39
C LYS A 35 9.16 -7.94 5.16
N ALA A 36 7.89 -7.87 5.57
CA ALA A 36 7.23 -8.98 6.25
C ALA A 36 7.17 -10.21 5.34
N ARG A 37 6.72 -10.05 4.09
CA ARG A 37 6.67 -11.13 3.09
C ARG A 37 8.04 -11.77 2.90
N ASP A 38 9.08 -10.96 2.71
CA ASP A 38 10.45 -11.46 2.53
C ASP A 38 10.91 -12.29 3.74
N VAL A 39 10.66 -11.81 4.96
CA VAL A 39 10.99 -12.55 6.19
C VAL A 39 10.26 -13.90 6.25
N TYR A 40 8.96 -13.92 5.99
CA TYR A 40 8.16 -15.14 6.05
C TYR A 40 8.53 -16.13 4.93
N GLN A 41 8.75 -15.65 3.70
CA GLN A 41 9.21 -16.48 2.59
C GLN A 41 10.60 -17.05 2.84
N LEU A 42 11.55 -16.25 3.33
CA LEU A 42 12.88 -16.73 3.69
C LEU A 42 12.82 -17.77 4.81
N SER A 43 12.02 -17.50 5.86
CA SER A 43 11.89 -18.40 7.00
C SER A 43 11.20 -19.73 6.67
N SER A 44 10.34 -19.72 5.65
CA SER A 44 9.63 -20.90 5.16
C SER A 44 10.29 -21.57 3.96
N VAL A 45 11.46 -21.10 3.51
CA VAL A 45 12.14 -21.60 2.31
C VAL A 45 11.23 -21.53 1.06
N GLY A 46 10.36 -20.52 1.00
CA GLY A 46 9.43 -20.29 -0.10
C GLY A 46 8.09 -21.03 0.02
N GLU A 47 7.89 -21.85 1.06
CA GLU A 47 6.64 -22.62 1.25
C GLU A 47 5.48 -21.78 1.78
N TYR A 48 5.75 -20.57 2.32
CA TYR A 48 4.73 -19.69 2.87
C TYR A 48 4.90 -18.25 2.37
N ASP A 49 3.85 -17.76 1.71
CA ASP A 49 3.70 -16.38 1.28
C ASP A 49 2.43 -15.78 1.89
N ILE A 50 2.58 -14.68 2.62
CA ILE A 50 1.49 -13.98 3.31
C ILE A 50 0.50 -13.32 2.35
N LEU A 51 0.85 -13.18 1.06
CA LEU A 51 -0.01 -12.61 0.02
C LEU A 51 -0.55 -13.65 -0.97
N ALA A 52 -0.32 -14.95 -0.75
CA ALA A 52 -0.72 -16.02 -1.69
C ALA A 52 -2.24 -16.24 -1.81
N GLU A 53 -3.05 -15.69 -0.90
CA GLU A 53 -4.49 -15.83 -0.98
C GLU A 53 -5.10 -14.85 -2.00
N ASP A 54 -6.10 -15.29 -2.77
CA ASP A 54 -6.75 -14.50 -3.83
C ASP A 54 -7.27 -13.14 -3.35
N GLN A 55 -7.69 -13.03 -2.09
CA GLN A 55 -8.16 -11.78 -1.49
C GLN A 55 -7.06 -10.70 -1.37
N PHE A 56 -5.79 -11.09 -1.54
CA PHE A 56 -4.63 -10.21 -1.50
C PHE A 56 -3.97 -10.01 -2.87
N ALA A 57 -4.57 -10.49 -3.96
CA ALA A 57 -4.00 -10.41 -5.31
C ALA A 57 -3.59 -8.98 -5.73
N HIS A 58 -4.33 -7.96 -5.28
CA HIS A 58 -3.99 -6.56 -5.58
C HIS A 58 -2.76 -6.09 -4.81
N GLN A 59 -2.64 -6.47 -3.54
CA GLN A 59 -1.51 -6.15 -2.69
C GLN A 59 -0.26 -6.89 -3.19
N GLU A 60 -0.40 -8.15 -3.60
CA GLU A 60 0.66 -8.93 -4.23
C GLU A 60 1.18 -8.23 -5.49
N ALA A 61 0.28 -7.84 -6.40
CA ALA A 61 0.65 -7.15 -7.64
C ALA A 61 1.43 -5.84 -7.40
N ILE A 62 1.14 -5.12 -6.31
CA ILE A 62 1.82 -3.86 -5.96
C ILE A 62 3.17 -4.11 -5.27
N VAL A 63 3.27 -5.15 -4.43
CA VAL A 63 4.46 -5.43 -3.61
C VAL A 63 5.53 -6.18 -4.40
N VAL A 64 5.12 -7.01 -5.36
CA VAL A 64 5.96 -7.91 -6.15
C VAL A 64 6.38 -7.30 -7.50
N ALA A 65 5.73 -6.23 -7.96
CA ALA A 65 6.18 -5.44 -9.12
C ALA A 65 7.55 -4.78 -8.88
#